data_AF-A0A9J6GZQ0-F1
#
_entry.id   AF-A0A9J6GZQ0-F1
#
_cell.length_a   1.000
_cell.length_b   1.000
_cell.length_c   1.000
_cell.angle_alpha   90.00
_cell.angle_beta   90.00
_cell.angle_gamma   90.00
#
_symmetry.space_group_name_H-M   'P 1'
#
loop_
_entity.id
_entity.type
_entity.pdbx_description
1 polymer ?
#
loop_
_entity_poly.entity_id
_entity_poly.type
_entity_poly.pdbx_seq_one_letter_code
_entity_poly.pdbx_strand_id
1 'polypeptide(L)'
;MHKDAEGSHTHEESGDGSGRVQGRYTISLADGRTRTVTYTADENGYRAEVVTNEQGTESKNPADVVIQSSALPGPEAAIANEPNRARGAPAPGSFRG
;
A
#
# COMPACT_ATOMS: atom_id res chain seq x y z
N MET A 1 7.34 12.54 -11.95
CA MET A 1 7.40 12.61 -10.48
C MET A 1 6.54 13.79 -10.03
N HIS A 2 5.39 13.53 -9.43
CA HIS A 2 4.62 14.54 -8.69
C HIS A 2 4.91 14.33 -7.20
N LYS A 3 5.16 15.42 -6.46
CA LYS A 3 5.43 15.41 -5.02
C LYS A 3 4.47 16.40 -4.38
N ASP A 4 3.59 15.91 -3.53
CA ASP A 4 2.66 16.71 -2.74
C ASP A 4 2.95 16.54 -1.24
N ALA A 5 2.28 17.31 -0.39
CA ALA A 5 2.37 17.18 1.06
C ALA A 5 1.99 15.76 1.58
N GLU A 6 1.33 14.96 0.74
CA GLU A 6 0.84 13.61 1.04
C GLU A 6 1.80 12.49 0.60
N GLY A 7 2.75 12.77 -0.32
CA GLY A 7 3.68 11.76 -0.85
C GLY A 7 4.19 12.02 -2.26
N SER A 8 4.64 10.96 -2.94
CA SER A 8 5.08 10.96 -4.32
C SER A 8 4.60 9.72 -5.06
N HIS A 9 4.43 9.83 -6.38
CA HIS A 9 4.11 8.68 -7.22
C HIS A 9 4.90 8.69 -8.53
N THR A 10 5.16 7.49 -9.04
CA THR A 10 5.76 7.24 -10.36
C THR A 10 4.97 6.19 -11.12
N HIS A 11 5.02 6.29 -12.44
CA HIS A 11 4.36 5.36 -13.34
C HIS A 11 5.23 5.21 -14.60
N GLU A 12 5.39 3.98 -15.05
CA GLU A 12 6.03 3.63 -16.31
C GLU A 12 5.23 2.49 -16.97
N GLU A 13 5.02 2.58 -18.28
CA GLU A 13 4.28 1.59 -19.06
C GLU A 13 4.91 1.47 -20.45
N SER A 14 4.90 0.26 -20.99
CA SER A 14 5.29 -0.05 -22.35
C SER A 14 4.36 -1.10 -22.94
N GLY A 15 4.02 -0.93 -24.22
CA GLY A 15 3.28 -1.89 -25.02
C GLY A 15 4.05 -2.29 -26.27
N ASP A 16 3.89 -3.52 -26.71
CA ASP A 16 4.60 -4.06 -27.89
C ASP A 16 3.82 -3.95 -29.20
N GLY A 17 2.63 -3.34 -29.17
CA GLY A 17 1.75 -3.16 -30.33
C GLY A 17 0.92 -4.38 -30.71
N SER A 18 1.13 -5.54 -30.06
CA SER A 18 0.33 -6.76 -30.24
C SER A 18 -0.84 -6.89 -29.28
N GLY A 19 -1.00 -5.91 -28.37
CA GLY A 19 -2.01 -5.93 -27.31
C GLY A 19 -1.46 -6.34 -25.95
N ARG A 20 -0.17 -6.69 -25.85
CA ARG A 20 0.53 -6.85 -24.58
C ARG A 20 0.99 -5.50 -24.04
N VAL A 21 0.68 -5.24 -22.77
CA VAL A 21 1.09 -4.06 -22.01
C VAL A 21 1.73 -4.51 -20.71
N GLN A 22 2.83 -3.87 -20.34
CA GLN A 22 3.51 -4.09 -19.06
C GLN A 22 3.92 -2.77 -18.45
N GLY A 23 3.81 -2.67 -17.14
CA GLY A 23 4.11 -1.43 -16.46
C GLY A 23 4.36 -1.60 -14.98
N ARG A 24 4.76 -0.49 -14.37
CA ARG A 24 5.01 -0.38 -12.94
C ARG A 24 4.43 0.93 -12.44
N TYR A 25 3.80 0.85 -11.28
CA TYR A 25 3.32 2.01 -10.53
C TYR A 25 3.91 1.98 -9.12
N THR A 26 4.34 3.14 -8.62
CA THR A 26 4.86 3.27 -7.25
C THR A 26 4.20 4.45 -6.56
N ILE A 27 3.70 4.24 -5.35
CA ILE A 27 3.30 5.27 -4.38
C ILE A 27 4.27 5.23 -3.22
N SER A 28 4.74 6.39 -2.79
CA SER A 28 5.46 6.60 -1.54
C SER A 28 4.78 7.72 -0.76
N LEU A 29 4.20 7.41 0.40
CA LEU A 29 3.53 8.38 1.26
C LEU A 29 4.54 9.06 2.19
N ALA A 30 4.19 10.26 2.68
CA ALA A 30 5.04 11.04 3.58
C ALA A 30 5.33 10.33 4.92
N ASP A 31 4.48 9.36 5.32
CA ASP A 31 4.64 8.55 6.53
C ASP A 31 5.57 7.33 6.34
N GLY A 32 6.19 7.18 5.16
CA GLY A 32 7.11 6.09 4.84
C GLY A 32 6.43 4.81 4.33
N ARG A 33 5.09 4.80 4.19
CA ARG A 33 4.41 3.70 3.49
C ARG A 33 4.70 3.75 2.00
N THR A 34 4.88 2.57 1.40
CA THR A 34 5.10 2.40 -0.03
C THR A 34 4.22 1.30 -0.59
N ARG A 35 3.84 1.45 -1.85
CA ARG A 35 3.18 0.43 -2.65
C ARG A 35 3.76 0.44 -4.04
N THR A 36 4.34 -0.67 -4.45
CA THR A 36 4.77 -0.92 -5.83
C THR A 36 3.83 -1.94 -6.45
N VAL A 37 3.33 -1.68 -7.65
CA VAL A 37 2.57 -2.64 -8.46
C VAL A 37 3.31 -2.84 -9.77
N THR A 38 3.70 -4.08 -10.07
CA THR A 38 4.21 -4.48 -11.39
C THR A 38 3.13 -5.30 -12.07
N TYR A 39 2.81 -5.02 -13.32
CA TYR A 39 1.71 -5.71 -14.00
C TYR A 39 2.02 -6.06 -15.45
N THR A 40 1.27 -7.05 -15.95
CA THR A 40 1.20 -7.44 -17.36
C THR A 40 -0.26 -7.66 -17.73
N ALA A 41 -0.69 -7.06 -18.83
CA ALA A 41 -1.96 -7.33 -19.49
C ALA A 41 -1.66 -7.92 -20.88
N ASP A 42 -2.19 -9.09 -21.17
CA ASP A 42 -2.07 -9.74 -22.49
C ASP A 42 -3.26 -10.68 -22.76
N GLU A 43 -3.13 -11.52 -23.78
CA GLU A 43 -4.13 -12.53 -24.17
C GLU A 43 -4.51 -13.50 -23.04
N ASN A 44 -3.62 -13.70 -22.06
CA ASN A 44 -3.86 -14.55 -20.90
C ASN A 44 -4.47 -13.76 -19.72
N GLY A 45 -4.96 -12.54 -19.96
CA GLY A 45 -5.58 -11.68 -18.94
C GLY A 45 -4.60 -10.76 -18.22
N TYR A 46 -5.07 -10.17 -17.12
CA TYR A 46 -4.30 -9.25 -16.28
C TYR A 46 -3.64 -10.00 -15.12
N ARG A 47 -2.35 -9.75 -14.91
CA ARG A 47 -1.56 -10.35 -13.82
C ARG A 47 -0.71 -9.28 -13.18
N ALA A 48 -0.59 -9.30 -11.85
CA ALA A 48 0.17 -8.29 -11.14
C ALA A 48 0.87 -8.82 -9.88
N GLU A 49 1.95 -8.13 -9.52
CA GLU A 49 2.66 -8.30 -8.25
C GLU A 49 2.59 -6.98 -7.49
N VAL A 50 2.16 -7.04 -6.23
CA VAL A 50 2.06 -5.89 -5.33
C VAL A 50 3.03 -6.09 -4.18
N VAL A 51 3.93 -5.13 -3.98
CA VAL A 51 4.82 -5.07 -2.82
C VAL A 51 4.44 -3.87 -1.97
N THR A 52 4.14 -4.09 -0.69
CA THR A 52 3.73 -3.02 0.23
C THR A 52 4.16 -3.27 1.67
N ASN A 53 4.27 -2.21 2.47
CA ASN A 53 4.41 -2.24 3.93
C ASN A 53 3.16 -1.70 4.65
N GLU A 54 2.01 -1.64 3.96
CA GLU A 54 0.78 -1.13 4.54
C GLU A 54 0.17 -2.10 5.57
N GLN A 55 0.06 -1.62 6.81
CA GLN A 55 -0.53 -2.33 7.92
C GLN A 55 -1.98 -2.74 7.59
N GLY A 56 -2.32 -4.01 7.84
CA GLY A 56 -3.65 -4.56 7.52
C GLY A 56 -3.82 -5.04 6.08
N THR A 57 -2.79 -4.95 5.24
CA THR A 57 -2.78 -5.65 3.94
C THR A 57 -2.37 -7.09 4.14
N GLU A 58 -3.33 -8.00 4.02
CA GLU A 58 -3.08 -9.43 4.02
C GLU A 58 -2.49 -9.87 2.66
N SER A 59 -1.48 -10.74 2.70
CA SER A 59 -0.96 -11.45 1.53
C SER A 59 -1.96 -12.52 1.05
N LYS A 60 -3.11 -12.08 0.55
CA LYS A 60 -4.07 -12.92 -0.16
C LYS A 60 -3.85 -12.70 -1.64
N ASN A 61 -3.86 -13.77 -2.43
CA ASN A 61 -3.68 -13.73 -3.88
C ASN A 61 -5.04 -13.88 -4.59
N PRO A 62 -5.89 -12.84 -4.68
CA PRO A 62 -7.09 -12.89 -5.50
C PRO A 62 -6.71 -12.78 -6.98
N ALA A 63 -7.35 -13.58 -7.84
CA ALA A 63 -7.38 -13.40 -9.30
C ALA A 63 -6.03 -13.01 -9.94
N ASP A 64 -5.08 -13.95 -9.96
CA ASP A 64 -3.72 -13.82 -10.55
C ASP A 64 -2.88 -12.62 -10.08
N VAL A 65 -3.21 -12.06 -8.91
CA VAL A 65 -2.39 -11.07 -8.22
C VAL A 65 -1.60 -11.71 -7.10
N VAL A 66 -0.30 -11.45 -7.04
CA VAL A 66 0.56 -11.81 -5.91
C VAL A 66 0.74 -10.58 -5.01
N ILE A 67 0.42 -10.71 -3.72
CA ILE A 67 0.63 -9.62 -2.75
C ILE A 67 1.73 -10.02 -1.76
N GLN A 68 2.79 -9.24 -1.71
CA GLN A 68 3.89 -9.34 -0.75
C GLN A 68 3.80 -8.15 0.22
N SER A 69 3.27 -8.43 1.42
CA SER A 69 3.24 -7.47 2.51
C SER A 69 4.42 -7.66 3.46
N SER A 70 5.20 -6.60 3.70
CA SER A 70 6.22 -6.55 4.77
C SER A 70 5.69 -5.86 6.05
N ALA A 71 4.40 -5.57 6.09
CA ALA A 71 3.74 -4.99 7.25
C ALA A 71 3.96 -5.84 8.51
N LEU A 72 4.10 -5.16 9.66
CA LEU A 72 4.18 -5.85 10.95
C LEU A 72 2.86 -6.58 11.21
N PRO A 73 2.89 -7.82 11.75
CA PRO A 73 1.66 -8.52 12.12
C PRO A 73 0.86 -7.74 13.17
N GLY A 74 -0.45 -8.01 13.28
CA GLY A 74 -1.40 -7.20 14.04
C GLY A 74 -0.99 -6.81 15.48
N PRO A 75 -0.44 -7.71 16.30
CA PRO A 75 0.06 -7.37 17.64
C PRO A 75 1.23 -6.39 17.60
N GLU A 76 2.22 -6.63 16.73
CA GLU A 76 3.40 -5.81 16.53
C GLU A 76 3.05 -4.45 15.91
N ALA A 77 2.05 -4.43 15.05
CA ALA A 77 1.44 -3.23 14.49
C ALA A 77 0.77 -2.36 15.56
N ALA A 78 0.07 -2.99 16.51
CA ALA A 78 -0.63 -2.30 17.58
C ALA A 78 0.36 -1.61 18.52
N ILE A 79 1.41 -2.31 18.98
CA ILE A 79 2.47 -1.74 19.83
C ILE A 79 3.25 -0.62 19.13
N ALA A 80 3.57 -0.75 17.84
CA ALA A 80 4.25 0.31 17.09
C ALA A 80 3.38 1.57 16.94
N ASN A 81 2.06 1.42 16.90
CA ASN A 81 1.08 2.51 16.80
C ASN A 81 0.60 3.04 18.16
N GLU A 82 0.99 2.45 19.29
CA GLU A 82 0.60 2.92 20.63
C GLU A 82 0.90 4.40 20.90
N PRO A 83 2.06 4.96 20.50
CA PRO A 83 2.34 6.39 20.67
C PRO A 83 1.38 7.28 19.87
N ASN A 84 0.74 6.76 18.82
CA ASN A 84 -0.24 7.49 18.03
C ASN A 84 -1.67 7.31 18.57
N ARG A 85 -2.00 6.12 19.08
CA ARG A 85 -3.27 5.84 19.78
C ARG A 85 -3.41 6.71 21.03
N ALA A 86 -2.34 6.88 21.80
CA ALA A 86 -2.35 7.73 23.00
C ALA A 86 -2.53 9.23 22.70
N ARG A 87 -2.16 9.69 21.50
CA ARG A 87 -2.36 11.07 21.04
C ARG A 87 -3.75 11.35 20.48
N GLY A 88 -4.52 10.31 20.15
CA GLY A 88 -5.88 10.42 19.60
C GLY A 88 -7.00 10.11 20.60
N ALA A 89 -6.68 9.75 21.85
CA ALA A 89 -7.71 9.51 22.86
C ALA A 89 -8.32 10.86 23.31
N PRO A 90 -9.65 11.03 23.27
CA PRO A 90 -10.26 12.18 23.93
C PRO A 90 -9.91 12.11 25.42
N ALA A 91 -9.48 13.24 25.98
CA ALA A 91 -9.23 13.36 27.42
C ALA A 91 -10.44 12.78 28.18
N PRO A 92 -10.26 11.91 29.19
CA PRO A 92 -11.38 11.38 29.94
C PRO A 92 -12.12 12.55 30.61
N GLY A 93 -13.30 12.85 30.06
CA GLY A 93 -14.18 13.90 30.57
C GLY A 93 -14.56 13.58 32.01
N SER A 94 -14.18 14.46 32.93
CA SER A 94 -14.69 14.46 34.30
C SER A 94 -16.19 14.77 34.25
N PHE A 95 -17.03 13.75 34.40
CA PHE A 95 -18.40 13.96 34.86
C PHE A 95 -18.35 14.18 36.37
N ARG A 96 -18.73 15.38 36.82
CA ARG A 96 -19.21 15.61 38.20
C ARG A 96 -20.56 16.30 38.09
N GLY A 97 -21.54 15.70 38.77
CA GLY A 97 -22.93 16.15 38.82
C GLY A 97 -23.20 17.21 39.88
#